data_AF-A0A6J4T3M1-F1
#
_entry.id   AF-A0A6J4T3M1-F1
#
_cell.length_a   1.000
_cell.length_b   1.000
_cell.length_c   1.000
_cell.angle_alpha   90.00
_cell.angle_beta   90.00
_cell.angle_gamma   90.00
#
_symmetry.space_group_name_H-M   'P 1'
#
loop_
_entity.id
_entity.type
_entity.pdbx_description
1 polymer ?
#
loop_
_entity_poly.entity_id
_entity_poly.type
_entity_poly.pdbx_seq_one_letter_code
_entity_poly.pdbx_strand_id
1 'polypeptide(L)'
;MSSFVLEPRGPFDLASAARFIAGWPPAARSGHGVDGDRLVRLGFLVDDWSGHAGVVLRQAEADAPVEGTIVSSTATDADRVRDQAARIVSLDHDGAGYASVGERDEIVAERQRRSGWLRPVLFHSPYEAACWAV
;
A
#
# COMPACT_ATOMS: atom_id res chain seq x y z
N MET A 1 16.91 -7.16 9.74
CA MET A 1 16.00 -6.08 9.34
C MET A 1 16.65 -5.34 8.18
N SER A 2 15.92 -5.08 7.11
CA SER A 2 16.40 -4.35 5.92
C SER A 2 15.42 -3.22 5.61
N SER A 3 15.90 -2.07 5.13
CA SER A 3 15.07 -0.91 4.79
C SER A 3 15.11 -0.58 3.30
N PHE A 4 14.06 0.06 2.82
CA PHE A 4 13.94 0.54 1.45
C PHE A 4 13.05 1.79 1.39
N VAL A 5 13.09 2.49 0.26
CA VAL A 5 12.25 3.66 0.00
C VAL A 5 11.41 3.42 -1.25
N LEU A 6 10.16 3.85 -1.21
CA LEU A 6 9.24 3.88 -2.35
C LEU A 6 8.86 5.33 -2.63
N GLU A 7 9.04 5.75 -3.88
CA GLU A 7 8.78 7.12 -4.32
C GLU A 7 7.41 7.20 -5.00
N PRO A 8 6.42 7.90 -4.43
CA PRO A 8 5.16 8.11 -5.09
C PRO A 8 5.32 9.00 -6.32
N ARG A 9 4.83 8.52 -7.48
CA ARG A 9 4.66 9.36 -8.66
C ARG A 9 3.22 9.81 -8.77
N GLY A 10 2.98 11.12 -8.65
CA GLY A 10 1.65 11.71 -8.50
C GLY A 10 1.10 11.64 -7.08
N PRO A 11 -0.08 12.24 -6.81
CA PRO A 11 -0.62 12.34 -5.46
C PRO A 11 -0.75 10.98 -4.74
N PHE A 12 -0.34 10.94 -3.47
CA PHE A 12 -0.40 9.75 -2.63
C PHE A 12 -0.30 10.08 -1.12
N ASP A 13 -1.22 9.52 -0.33
CA ASP A 13 -1.11 9.51 1.13
C ASP A 13 -1.30 8.09 1.66
N LEU A 14 -0.29 7.57 2.36
CA LEU A 14 -0.31 6.23 2.98
C LEU A 14 -1.42 6.15 4.04
N ALA A 15 -1.83 7.27 4.65
CA ALA A 15 -2.96 7.31 5.57
C ALA A 15 -4.25 6.83 4.90
N SER A 16 -4.44 7.11 3.60
CA SER A 16 -5.60 6.66 2.84
C SER A 16 -5.63 5.14 2.69
N ALA A 17 -4.48 4.52 2.41
CA ALA A 17 -4.35 3.07 2.37
C ALA A 17 -4.55 2.45 3.77
N ALA A 18 -3.98 3.04 4.82
CA ALA A 18 -4.15 2.59 6.20
C ALA A 18 -5.63 2.62 6.63
N ARG A 19 -6.35 3.71 6.32
CA ARG A 19 -7.79 3.85 6.55
C ARG A 19 -8.61 2.83 5.78
N PHE A 20 -8.26 2.56 4.52
CA PHE A 20 -8.93 1.53 3.72
C PHE A 20 -8.78 0.14 4.36
N ILE A 21 -7.56 -0.25 4.75
CA ILE A 21 -7.28 -1.53 5.43
C ILE A 21 -8.04 -1.62 6.76
N ALA A 22 -8.08 -0.54 7.55
CA ALA A 22 -8.81 -0.51 8.81
C ALA A 22 -10.33 -0.71 8.63
N GLY A 23 -10.87 -0.28 7.48
CA GLY A 23 -12.26 -0.52 7.10
C GLY A 23 -12.57 -1.97 6.67
N TRP A 24 -11.56 -2.85 6.61
CA TRP A 24 -11.70 -4.26 6.25
C TRP A 24 -11.35 -5.14 7.46
N PRO A 25 -12.32 -5.51 8.32
CA PRO A 25 -12.05 -6.19 9.59
C PRO A 25 -11.16 -7.45 9.50
N PRO A 26 -11.26 -8.30 8.47
CA PRO A 26 -10.35 -9.45 8.32
C PRO A 26 -8.87 -9.09 8.15
N ALA A 27 -8.57 -7.91 7.61
CA ALA A 27 -7.21 -7.41 7.38
C ALA A 27 -6.81 -6.32 8.39
N ALA A 28 -7.76 -5.81 9.17
CA ALA A 28 -7.50 -4.79 10.18
C ALA A 28 -6.58 -5.36 11.27
N ARG A 29 -5.41 -4.73 11.43
CA ARG A 29 -4.53 -4.96 12.59
C ARG A 29 -4.47 -3.72 13.46
N SER A 30 -4.11 -3.91 14.73
CA SER A 30 -3.92 -2.79 15.66
C SER A 30 -2.95 -1.74 15.07
N GLY A 31 -3.39 -0.48 15.10
CA GLY A 31 -2.63 0.65 14.58
C GLY A 31 -2.85 0.99 13.10
N HIS A 32 -3.63 0.22 12.32
CA HIS A 32 -4.09 0.71 11.01
C HIS A 32 -5.23 1.70 11.18
N GLY A 33 -5.22 2.80 10.43
CA GLY A 33 -6.34 3.74 10.34
C GLY A 33 -6.67 4.47 11.64
N VAL A 34 -5.75 4.47 12.62
CA VAL A 34 -5.80 5.44 13.73
C VAL A 34 -5.62 6.82 13.11
N ASP A 35 -6.49 7.79 13.44
CA ASP A 35 -6.60 9.08 12.73
C ASP A 35 -5.22 9.73 12.47
N GLY A 36 -4.89 9.88 11.18
CA GLY A 36 -3.65 10.50 10.72
C GLY A 36 -2.40 9.60 10.72
N ASP A 37 -2.47 8.35 11.19
CA ASP A 37 -1.33 7.45 11.20
C ASP A 37 -1.03 6.92 9.79
N ARG A 38 0.09 7.39 9.22
CA ARG A 38 0.65 6.96 7.94
C ARG A 38 1.49 5.71 8.14
N LEU A 39 0.84 4.64 8.60
CA LEU A 39 1.49 3.41 9.02
C LEU A 39 0.71 2.20 8.52
N VAL A 40 1.39 1.34 7.76
CA VAL A 40 0.83 0.10 7.22
C VAL A 40 1.75 -1.06 7.60
N ARG A 41 1.19 -2.10 8.24
CA ARG A 41 1.88 -3.36 8.55
C ARG A 41 1.36 -4.46 7.64
N LEU A 42 2.26 -5.05 6.87
CA LEU A 42 1.96 -6.13 5.94
C LEU A 42 2.59 -7.43 6.43
N GLY A 43 1.90 -8.55 6.21
CA GLY A 43 2.46 -9.88 6.38
C GLY A 43 1.94 -10.79 5.28
N PHE A 44 2.84 -11.32 4.45
CA PHE A 44 2.47 -12.04 3.25
C PHE A 44 3.44 -13.18 2.92
N LEU A 45 2.95 -14.16 2.15
CA LEU A 45 3.79 -15.10 1.42
C LEU A 45 4.36 -14.41 0.19
N VAL A 46 5.63 -14.63 -0.05
CA VAL A 46 6.36 -14.01 -1.15
C VAL A 46 6.04 -14.76 -2.45
N ASP A 47 5.83 -14.03 -3.56
CA ASP A 47 5.19 -14.58 -4.79
C ASP A 47 5.92 -15.78 -5.45
N ASP A 48 7.20 -16.01 -5.17
CA ASP A 48 7.96 -17.18 -5.68
C ASP A 48 7.90 -18.37 -4.72
N TRP A 49 7.11 -18.26 -3.65
CA TRP A 49 6.98 -19.26 -2.61
C TRP A 49 8.29 -19.53 -1.84
N SER A 50 9.29 -18.66 -1.96
CA SER A 50 10.56 -18.79 -1.22
C SER A 50 10.39 -18.62 0.29
N GLY A 51 9.28 -18.02 0.73
CA GLY A 51 9.00 -17.84 2.14
C GLY A 51 7.92 -16.82 2.44
N HIS A 52 7.99 -16.25 3.63
CA HIS A 52 7.10 -15.19 4.09
C HIS A 52 7.91 -13.94 4.45
N ALA A 53 7.23 -12.78 4.47
CA ALA A 53 7.80 -11.52 4.90
C ALA A 53 6.80 -10.71 5.74
N GLY A 54 7.34 -9.97 6.71
CA GLY A 54 6.66 -8.92 7.46
C GLY A 54 7.28 -7.58 7.12
N VAL A 55 6.47 -6.63 6.67
CA VAL A 55 6.91 -5.30 6.24
C VAL A 55 6.14 -4.22 6.98
N VAL A 56 6.84 -3.17 7.40
CA VAL A 56 6.25 -1.95 7.95
C VAL A 56 6.53 -0.81 6.99
N LEU A 57 5.48 -0.11 6.56
CA LEU A 57 5.56 1.09 5.74
C LEU A 57 5.18 2.31 6.60
N ARG A 58 5.97 3.38 6.50
CA ARG A 58 5.75 4.67 7.15
C ARG A 58 5.88 5.80 6.16
N GLN A 59 5.10 6.86 6.32
CA GLN A 59 5.24 8.07 5.53
C GLN A 59 5.15 9.28 6.47
N ALA A 60 6.05 10.25 6.32
CA ALA A 60 6.06 11.42 7.20
C ALA A 60 4.85 12.33 6.95
N GLU A 61 4.61 12.67 5.69
CA GLU A 61 3.53 13.51 5.21
C GLU A 61 3.05 13.07 3.82
N ALA A 62 1.91 13.60 3.35
CA ALA A 62 1.41 13.27 2.02
C ALA A 62 2.45 13.62 0.95
N ASP A 63 2.51 12.81 -0.10
CA ASP A 63 3.46 12.91 -1.23
C ASP A 63 4.95 12.75 -0.88
N ALA A 64 5.31 12.66 0.40
CA ALA A 64 6.67 12.31 0.82
C ALA A 64 7.01 10.85 0.48
N PRO A 65 8.30 10.49 0.36
CA PRO A 65 8.71 9.10 0.18
C PRO A 65 8.15 8.19 1.29
N VAL A 66 7.81 6.95 0.90
CA VAL A 66 7.38 5.92 1.85
C VAL A 66 8.58 5.09 2.27
N GLU A 67 8.86 5.11 3.57
CA GLU A 67 9.91 4.32 4.21
C GLU A 67 9.38 2.92 4.52
N GLY A 68 10.00 1.91 3.93
CA GLY A 68 9.72 0.49 4.18
C GLY A 68 10.79 -0.17 5.03
N THR A 69 10.37 -1.02 5.96
CA THR A 69 11.25 -1.88 6.76
C THR A 69 10.77 -3.32 6.72
N ILE A 70 11.62 -4.24 6.25
CA ILE A 70 11.44 -5.69 6.37
C ILE A 70 11.81 -6.07 7.80
N VAL A 71 10.79 -6.31 8.64
CA VAL A 71 10.95 -6.63 10.06
C VAL A 71 11.18 -8.12 10.32
N SER A 72 10.71 -8.99 9.41
CA SER A 72 10.95 -10.43 9.41
C SER A 72 10.88 -10.94 7.97
N SER A 73 11.71 -11.91 7.59
CA SER A 73 11.61 -12.59 6.30
C SER A 73 12.32 -13.93 6.33
N THR A 74 11.73 -14.94 5.68
CA THR A 74 12.42 -16.19 5.29
C THR A 74 12.65 -16.27 3.78
N ALA A 75 12.21 -15.26 3.03
CA ALA A 75 12.41 -15.22 1.59
C ALA A 75 13.88 -14.99 1.24
N THR A 76 14.31 -15.56 0.12
CA THR A 76 15.70 -15.52 -0.34
C THR A 76 16.08 -14.19 -1.00
N ASP A 77 15.10 -13.42 -1.46
CA ASP A 77 15.29 -12.17 -2.18
C ASP A 77 14.51 -11.03 -1.53
N ALA A 78 15.24 -10.02 -1.04
CA ALA A 78 14.68 -8.84 -0.39
C ALA A 78 14.04 -7.86 -1.38
N ASP A 79 14.50 -7.81 -2.63
CA ASP A 79 13.95 -6.92 -3.65
C ASP A 79 12.56 -7.38 -4.06
N ARG A 80 12.34 -8.70 -4.16
CA ARG A 80 10.99 -9.26 -4.39
C ARG A 80 10.02 -8.90 -3.25
N VAL A 81 10.49 -8.90 -1.99
CA VAL A 81 9.69 -8.46 -0.84
C VAL A 81 9.33 -6.97 -0.96
N ARG A 82 10.31 -6.12 -1.31
CA ARG A 82 10.10 -4.69 -1.55
C ARG A 82 9.07 -4.46 -2.66
N ASP A 83 9.22 -5.12 -3.80
CA ASP A 83 8.38 -4.90 -4.97
C ASP A 83 6.94 -5.39 -4.72
N GLN A 84 6.78 -6.51 -4.03
CA GLN A 84 5.44 -6.99 -3.62
C GLN A 84 4.79 -6.05 -2.60
N ALA A 85 5.55 -5.51 -1.64
CA ALA A 85 5.04 -4.49 -0.72
C ALA A 85 4.62 -3.21 -1.45
N ALA A 86 5.39 -2.77 -2.45
CA ALA A 86 5.05 -1.62 -3.28
C ALA A 86 3.75 -1.86 -4.07
N ARG A 87 3.60 -3.05 -4.68
CA ARG A 87 2.38 -3.45 -5.39
C ARG A 87 1.14 -3.45 -4.50
N ILE A 88 1.25 -3.97 -3.27
CA ILE A 88 0.13 -4.02 -2.32
C ILE A 88 -0.46 -2.63 -2.05
N VAL A 89 0.37 -1.57 -2.06
CA VAL A 89 -0.08 -0.17 -1.87
C VAL A 89 -0.07 0.66 -3.16
N SER A 90 0.05 0.03 -4.32
CA SER A 90 0.08 0.67 -5.65
C SER A 90 1.15 1.77 -5.83
N LEU A 91 2.37 1.50 -5.34
CA LEU A 91 3.56 2.32 -5.55
C LEU A 91 4.56 1.69 -6.56
N ASP A 92 4.19 0.58 -7.18
CA ASP A 92 4.94 -0.12 -8.23
C ASP A 92 4.72 0.47 -9.64
N HIS A 93 3.81 1.44 -9.79
CA HIS A 93 3.46 2.06 -11.06
C HIS A 93 3.45 3.59 -11.00
N ASP A 94 3.50 4.23 -12.17
CA ASP A 94 3.31 5.68 -12.30
C ASP A 94 1.86 6.06 -12.04
N GLY A 95 1.62 6.81 -10.95
CA GLY A 95 0.30 7.31 -10.60
C GLY A 95 0.01 8.73 -11.08
N ALA A 96 0.93 9.42 -11.76
CA ALA A 96 0.78 10.82 -12.13
C ALA A 96 -0.46 11.06 -13.00
N GLY A 97 -0.80 10.10 -13.88
CA GLY A 97 -1.99 10.18 -14.71
C GLY A 97 -3.32 10.12 -13.95
N TYR A 98 -3.34 9.61 -12.71
CA TYR A 98 -4.59 9.46 -11.94
C TYR A 98 -5.26 10.81 -11.68
N ALA A 99 -4.49 11.85 -11.34
CA ALA A 99 -5.02 13.18 -11.08
C ALA A 99 -5.72 13.80 -12.31
N SER A 100 -5.21 13.53 -13.52
CA SER A 100 -5.79 14.05 -14.78
C SER A 100 -7.21 13.56 -15.08
N VAL A 101 -7.69 12.52 -14.38
CA VAL A 101 -9.08 12.07 -14.52
C VAL A 101 -10.04 13.10 -13.92
N GLY A 102 -9.69 13.68 -12.76
CA GLY A 102 -10.50 14.72 -12.11
C GLY A 102 -10.55 16.04 -12.89
N GLU A 103 -9.55 16.33 -13.72
CA GLU A 103 -9.57 17.50 -14.61
C GLU A 103 -10.70 17.45 -15.65
N ARG A 104 -11.19 16.23 -15.96
CA ARG A 104 -12.22 15.98 -16.97
C ARG A 104 -13.60 15.70 -16.36
N ASP A 105 -13.67 15.45 -15.05
CA ASP A 105 -14.89 15.09 -14.33
C ASP A 105 -14.84 15.61 -12.88
N GLU A 106 -15.72 16.55 -12.57
CA GLU A 106 -15.77 17.22 -11.26
C GLU A 106 -16.16 16.29 -10.11
N ILE A 107 -16.99 15.27 -10.38
CA ILE A 107 -17.40 14.27 -9.39
C ILE A 107 -16.18 13.43 -9.03
N VAL A 108 -15.40 13.01 -10.04
CA VAL A 108 -14.15 12.28 -9.80
C VAL A 108 -13.16 13.15 -9.02
N ALA A 109 -12.99 14.42 -9.39
CA ALA A 109 -12.08 15.34 -8.69
C ALA A 109 -12.45 15.53 -7.20
N GLU A 110 -13.74 15.61 -6.89
CA GLU A 110 -14.22 15.67 -5.50
C GLU A 110 -13.83 14.38 -4.76
N ARG A 111 -14.10 13.21 -5.34
CA ARG A 111 -13.83 11.90 -4.71
C ARG A 111 -12.34 11.65 -4.50
N GLN A 112 -11.50 11.99 -5.47
CA GLN A 112 -10.04 11.89 -5.35
C GLN A 112 -9.54 12.68 -4.14
N ARG A 113 -9.91 13.96 -4.02
CA ARG A 113 -9.53 14.81 -2.87
C ARG A 113 -10.10 14.30 -1.56
N ARG A 114 -11.40 13.96 -1.51
CA ARG A 114 -12.06 13.45 -0.30
C ARG A 114 -11.51 12.13 0.20
N SER A 115 -11.02 11.29 -0.71
CA SER A 115 -10.41 10.01 -0.35
C SER A 115 -8.96 10.13 0.13
N GLY A 116 -8.35 11.32 0.03
CA GLY A 116 -6.92 11.53 0.23
C GLY A 116 -6.08 10.84 -0.84
N TRP A 117 -6.53 10.93 -2.10
CA TRP A 117 -5.87 10.30 -3.26
C TRP A 117 -5.66 8.79 -3.10
N LEU A 118 -6.67 8.09 -2.57
CA LEU A 118 -6.63 6.65 -2.39
C LEU A 118 -6.30 5.96 -3.71
N ARG A 119 -5.23 5.16 -3.70
CA ARG A 119 -4.88 4.21 -4.75
C ARG A 119 -5.42 2.82 -4.39
N PRO A 120 -5.52 1.90 -5.37
CA PRO A 120 -5.90 0.52 -5.07
C PRO A 120 -5.02 -0.07 -3.96
N VAL A 121 -5.65 -0.66 -2.96
CA VAL A 121 -4.96 -1.50 -1.97
C VAL A 121 -5.22 -2.94 -2.37
N LEU A 122 -4.18 -3.63 -2.80
CA LEU A 122 -4.30 -4.96 -3.39
C LEU A 122 -4.14 -6.04 -2.33
N PHE A 123 -4.80 -7.18 -2.54
CA PHE A 123 -4.48 -8.41 -1.81
C PHE A 123 -3.02 -8.81 -2.03
N HIS A 124 -2.48 -9.62 -1.12
CA HIS A 124 -1.06 -9.95 -1.15
C HIS A 124 -0.70 -10.86 -2.32
N SER A 125 -1.67 -11.66 -2.80
CA SER A 125 -1.50 -12.57 -3.94
C SER A 125 -2.79 -12.70 -4.78
N PRO A 126 -2.70 -13.15 -6.05
CA PRO A 126 -3.87 -13.50 -6.85
C PRO A 126 -4.71 -14.63 -6.24
N TYR A 127 -4.07 -15.57 -5.53
CA TYR A 127 -4.77 -16.65 -4.82
C TYR A 127 -5.67 -16.08 -3.71
N GLU A 128 -5.11 -15.20 -2.87
CA GLU A 128 -5.88 -14.54 -1.81
C GLU A 128 -7.04 -13.73 -2.40
N ALA A 129 -6.78 -12.96 -3.47
CA ALA A 129 -7.83 -12.21 -4.16
C ALA A 129 -8.98 -13.12 -4.65
N ALA A 130 -8.65 -14.28 -5.23
CA ALA A 130 -9.65 -15.25 -5.68
C ALA A 130 -10.45 -15.84 -4.51
N CYS A 131 -9.81 -16.12 -3.37
CA CYS A 131 -10.50 -16.61 -2.17
C CYS A 131 -11.49 -15.60 -1.59
N TRP A 132 -11.25 -14.30 -1.73
CA TRP A 132 -12.16 -13.25 -1.27
C TRP A 132 -13.26 -12.86 -2.26
N ALA A 133 -13.16 -13.32 -3.52
CA ALA A 133 -14.09 -12.95 -4.58
C ALA A 133 -15.28 -13.92 -4.75
N VAL A 134 -15.34 -15.01 -3.98
CA VAL A 134 -16.38 -16.05 -4.01
C VAL A 134 -17.38 -15.89 -2.87
#